data_AF-A0A7U9RSM7-F1
#
_entry.id   AF-A0A7U9RSM7-F1
#
_cell.length_a   1.000
_cell.length_b   1.000
_cell.length_c   1.000
_cell.angle_alpha   90.00
_cell.angle_beta   90.00
_cell.angle_gamma   90.00
#
_symmetry.space_group_name_H-M   'P 1'
#
loop_
_entity.id
_entity.type
_entity.pdbx_description
1 polymer ?
#
loop_
_entity_poly.entity_id
_entity_poly.type
_entity_poly.pdbx_seq_one_letter_code
_entity_poly.pdbx_strand_id
1 'polypeptide(L)'
;MTEMNELVILAFPLRGEWLSPNTPGTKIPSHGTNRSGTRYAYDFIQVDWDRGDYPAYRVSFIQYLLFGVKLENYYCWGQDVYAPGNGIVVAAEDGYEERSKTNLFSDMSNAYKNAHHFNIEKDNIQSVAGNYIIIKFGDGIYAALCHLQTGFI
;
A
#
# COMPACT_ATOMS: atom_id res chain seq x y z
N MET A 1 -7.02 5.60 -33.36
CA MET A 1 -6.88 4.37 -32.57
C MET A 1 -5.63 4.57 -31.73
N THR A 2 -5.78 4.76 -30.43
CA THR A 2 -4.64 4.84 -29.50
C THR A 2 -3.90 3.51 -29.59
N GLU A 3 -2.60 3.54 -29.92
CA GLU A 3 -1.74 2.36 -29.82
C GLU A 3 -1.94 1.77 -28.42
N MET A 4 -2.36 0.51 -28.38
CA MET A 4 -2.38 -0.23 -27.13
C MET A 4 -0.91 -0.35 -26.72
N ASN A 5 -0.51 0.37 -25.68
CA ASN A 5 0.80 0.17 -25.05
C ASN A 5 1.03 -1.34 -24.89
N GLU A 6 2.26 -1.81 -25.19
CA GLU A 6 2.60 -3.22 -25.04
C GLU A 6 2.11 -3.76 -23.70
N LEU A 7 1.37 -4.87 -23.75
CA LEU A 7 0.86 -5.52 -22.56
C LEU A 7 2.03 -6.13 -21.79
N VAL A 8 2.32 -5.58 -20.62
CA VAL A 8 3.32 -6.14 -19.69
C VAL A 8 2.61 -7.07 -18.73
N ILE A 9 3.02 -8.33 -18.73
CA ILE A 9 2.56 -9.32 -17.75
C ILE A 9 3.43 -9.18 -16.50
N LEU A 10 2.78 -8.89 -15.38
CA LEU A 10 3.41 -8.77 -14.07
C LEU A 10 3.03 -9.96 -13.19
N ALA A 11 4.02 -10.52 -12.50
CA ALA A 11 3.82 -11.47 -11.43
C ALA A 11 3.23 -10.78 -10.20
N PHE A 12 2.48 -11.54 -9.39
CA PHE A 12 1.99 -11.04 -8.11
C PHE A 12 3.17 -10.80 -7.15
N PRO A 13 3.32 -9.60 -6.55
CA PRO A 13 4.51 -9.26 -5.78
C PRO A 13 4.53 -9.86 -4.37
N LEU A 14 3.47 -10.52 -3.93
CA LEU A 14 3.35 -11.09 -2.59
C LEU A 14 3.25 -12.62 -2.64
N ARG A 15 3.48 -13.29 -1.50
CA ARG A 15 3.34 -14.74 -1.34
C ARG A 15 2.35 -15.06 -0.22
N GLY A 16 1.64 -16.17 -0.34
CA GLY A 16 0.56 -16.56 0.57
C GLY A 16 -0.77 -15.89 0.23
N GLU A 17 -1.66 -15.79 1.23
CA GLU A 17 -3.03 -15.30 1.06
C GLU A 17 -3.16 -13.86 1.54
N TRP A 18 -3.83 -13.03 0.74
CA TRP A 18 -3.96 -11.60 0.97
C TRP A 18 -5.37 -11.13 0.65
N LEU A 19 -5.93 -10.31 1.53
CA LEU A 19 -7.14 -9.54 1.26
C LEU A 19 -6.75 -8.26 0.51
N SER A 20 -7.58 -7.85 -0.45
CA SER A 20 -7.41 -6.57 -1.14
C SER A 20 -8.60 -5.64 -0.88
N PRO A 21 -8.55 -4.79 0.15
CA PRO A 21 -9.67 -3.93 0.53
C PRO A 21 -10.00 -2.88 -0.53
N ASN A 22 -8.98 -2.30 -1.16
CA ASN A 22 -9.13 -1.36 -2.27
C ASN A 22 -8.48 -1.97 -3.52
N THR A 23 -9.30 -2.18 -4.55
CA THR A 23 -8.85 -2.83 -5.80
C THR A 23 -9.69 -2.37 -6.99
N PRO A 24 -9.09 -2.24 -8.20
CA PRO A 24 -9.84 -1.98 -9.42
C PRO A 24 -10.85 -3.08 -9.76
N GLY A 25 -10.73 -4.28 -9.17
CA GLY A 25 -11.71 -5.36 -9.31
C GLY A 25 -13.07 -5.01 -8.69
N THR A 26 -13.13 -4.11 -7.71
CA THR A 26 -14.38 -3.68 -7.06
C THR A 26 -14.89 -2.36 -7.65
N LYS A 27 -13.99 -1.38 -7.84
CA LYS A 27 -14.36 -0.05 -8.35
C LYS A 27 -13.16 0.60 -9.06
N ILE A 28 -13.44 1.40 -10.09
CA ILE A 28 -12.46 2.28 -10.74
C ILE A 28 -12.95 3.73 -10.64
N PRO A 29 -12.14 4.70 -10.17
CA PRO A 29 -10.82 4.52 -9.55
C PRO A 29 -10.90 3.76 -8.22
N SER A 30 -9.93 2.87 -7.96
CA SER A 30 -9.94 1.99 -6.79
C SER A 30 -9.91 2.73 -5.46
N HIS A 31 -9.26 3.90 -5.44
CA HIS A 31 -9.15 4.76 -4.26
C HIS A 31 -10.02 6.01 -4.35
N GLY A 32 -11.03 6.01 -5.22
CA GLY A 32 -11.95 7.14 -5.39
C GLY A 32 -11.35 8.36 -6.11
N THR A 33 -10.07 8.31 -6.52
CA THR A 33 -9.36 9.40 -7.20
C THR A 33 -8.41 8.90 -8.29
N ASN A 34 -8.14 9.73 -9.30
CA ASN A 34 -7.16 9.47 -10.36
C ASN A 34 -5.78 10.08 -10.06
N ARG A 35 -5.62 10.74 -8.90
CA ARG A 35 -4.38 11.41 -8.51
C ARG A 35 -3.33 10.38 -8.12
N SER A 36 -2.05 10.74 -8.27
CA SER A 36 -0.91 10.00 -7.69
C SER A 36 -0.85 8.51 -8.04
N GLY A 37 -1.30 8.12 -9.24
CA GLY A 37 -1.24 6.73 -9.69
C GLY A 37 -2.26 5.78 -9.04
N THR A 38 -3.21 6.27 -8.25
CA THR A 38 -4.11 5.40 -7.45
C THR A 38 -5.34 4.90 -8.20
N ARG A 39 -5.52 5.23 -9.49
CA ARG A 39 -6.69 4.82 -10.29
C ARG A 39 -6.86 3.30 -10.33
N TYR A 40 -5.76 2.58 -10.49
CA TYR A 40 -5.69 1.12 -10.59
C TYR A 40 -4.77 0.50 -9.52
N ALA A 41 -4.51 1.23 -8.44
CA ALA A 41 -3.70 0.72 -7.34
C ALA A 41 -4.46 -0.35 -6.55
N TYR A 42 -3.70 -1.19 -5.86
CA TYR A 42 -4.19 -2.24 -4.97
C TYR A 42 -3.64 -2.00 -3.57
N ASP A 43 -4.52 -2.08 -2.58
CA ASP A 43 -4.09 -2.30 -1.20
C ASP A 43 -4.09 -3.79 -0.92
N PHE A 44 -3.10 -4.27 -0.18
CA PHE A 44 -3.01 -5.66 0.26
C PHE A 44 -2.81 -5.72 1.77
N ILE A 45 -3.53 -6.62 2.43
CA ILE A 45 -3.37 -6.89 3.85
C ILE A 45 -3.57 -8.38 4.13
N GLN A 46 -2.71 -8.98 4.95
CA GLN A 46 -2.93 -10.35 5.41
C GLN A 46 -3.94 -10.36 6.53
N VAL A 47 -4.81 -11.36 6.51
CA VAL A 47 -5.86 -11.56 7.50
C VAL A 47 -5.84 -13.00 7.99
N ASP A 48 -6.41 -13.21 9.17
CA ASP A 48 -6.69 -14.55 9.69
C ASP A 48 -7.98 -15.08 9.06
N TRP A 49 -7.85 -15.94 8.04
CA TRP A 49 -8.98 -16.52 7.29
C TRP A 49 -9.80 -17.52 8.10
N ASP A 50 -9.24 -18.09 9.17
CA ASP A 50 -9.96 -19.04 10.03
C ASP A 50 -10.89 -18.33 11.01
N ARG A 51 -10.68 -17.02 11.22
CA ARG A 51 -11.54 -16.19 12.04
C ARG A 51 -12.61 -15.49 11.20
N GLY A 52 -13.86 -15.59 11.62
CA GLY A 52 -15.00 -15.04 10.88
C GLY A 52 -15.00 -13.51 10.69
N ASP A 53 -14.21 -12.77 11.49
CA ASP A 53 -14.03 -11.32 11.36
C ASP A 53 -12.82 -10.92 10.49
N TYR A 54 -12.07 -11.88 9.96
CA TYR A 54 -10.87 -11.69 9.13
C TYR A 54 -9.94 -10.58 9.64
N PRO A 55 -9.51 -10.61 10.91
CA PRO A 55 -8.71 -9.56 11.48
C PRO A 55 -7.34 -9.53 10.81
N ALA A 56 -6.84 -8.33 10.53
CA ALA A 56 -5.50 -8.13 9.98
C ALA A 56 -4.39 -8.19 11.03
N TYR A 57 -4.74 -8.40 12.30
CA TYR A 57 -3.85 -8.29 13.45
C TYR A 57 -4.08 -9.39 14.48
N ARG A 58 -3.05 -9.61 15.31
CA ARG A 58 -2.98 -10.68 16.33
C ARG A 58 -3.54 -10.29 17.70
N VAL A 59 -4.27 -9.18 17.80
CA VAL A 59 -4.84 -8.68 19.06
C VAL A 59 -6.38 -8.74 19.07
N SER A 60 -6.99 -8.52 20.24
CA SER A 60 -8.45 -8.47 20.34
C SER A 60 -9.01 -7.17 19.73
N PHE A 61 -10.25 -7.22 19.23
CA PHE A 61 -10.93 -6.04 18.69
C PHE A 61 -11.07 -4.91 19.73
N ILE A 62 -11.32 -5.25 21.00
CA ILE A 62 -11.40 -4.27 22.10
C ILE A 62 -10.05 -3.57 22.30
N GLN A 63 -8.94 -4.33 22.23
CA GLN A 63 -7.61 -3.74 22.33
C GLN A 63 -7.33 -2.78 21.16
N TYR A 64 -7.68 -3.17 19.94
CA TYR A 64 -7.56 -2.29 18.77
C TYR A 64 -8.37 -0.99 18.97
N LEU A 65 -9.63 -1.10 19.37
CA LEU A 65 -10.53 0.03 19.52
C LEU A 65 -10.06 1.03 20.58
N LEU A 66 -9.58 0.53 21.73
CA LEU A 66 -9.21 1.39 22.86
C LEU A 66 -7.76 1.88 22.81
N PHE A 67 -6.82 1.05 22.34
CA PHE A 67 -5.39 1.31 22.48
C PHE A 67 -4.63 1.38 21.16
N GLY A 68 -5.25 0.92 20.07
CA GLY A 68 -4.59 0.72 18.78
C GLY A 68 -3.81 -0.59 18.71
N VAL A 69 -3.18 -0.84 17.56
CA VAL A 69 -2.37 -2.05 17.33
C VAL A 69 -0.97 -1.62 16.90
N LYS A 70 0.06 -2.11 17.59
CA LYS A 70 1.44 -1.93 17.11
C LYS A 70 1.61 -2.57 15.73
N LEU A 71 2.39 -1.95 14.84
CA LEU A 71 2.53 -2.47 13.48
C LEU A 71 3.08 -3.91 13.45
N GLU A 72 3.99 -4.25 14.37
CA GLU A 72 4.54 -5.61 14.55
C GLU A 72 3.49 -6.71 14.82
N ASN A 73 2.28 -6.35 15.25
CA ASN A 73 1.19 -7.29 15.49
C ASN A 73 0.29 -7.52 14.28
N TYR A 74 0.53 -6.85 13.15
CA TYR A 74 -0.17 -7.13 11.89
C TYR A 74 0.42 -8.37 11.21
N TYR A 75 -0.42 -9.19 10.60
CA TYR A 75 0.04 -10.40 9.91
C TYR A 75 1.00 -10.08 8.77
N CYS A 76 0.73 -8.99 8.03
CA CYS A 76 1.54 -8.55 6.89
C CYS A 76 2.86 -7.85 7.28
N TRP A 77 3.08 -7.55 8.57
CA TRP A 77 4.30 -6.86 8.99
C TRP A 77 5.54 -7.72 8.73
N GLY A 78 6.57 -7.10 8.14
CA GLY A 78 7.84 -7.76 7.81
C GLY A 78 7.71 -8.87 6.75
N GLN A 79 6.60 -8.95 6.00
CA GLN A 79 6.50 -9.86 4.87
C GLN A 79 7.27 -9.34 3.67
N ASP A 80 7.90 -10.26 2.94
CA ASP A 80 8.65 -9.92 1.73
C ASP A 80 7.73 -9.38 0.62
N VAL A 81 8.24 -8.35 -0.06
CA VAL A 81 7.66 -7.84 -1.30
C VAL A 81 8.63 -8.10 -2.44
N TYR A 82 8.19 -8.86 -3.43
CA TYR A 82 9.01 -9.26 -4.57
C TYR A 82 8.76 -8.33 -5.76
N ALA A 83 9.81 -8.07 -6.54
CA ALA A 83 9.66 -7.37 -7.81
C ALA A 83 8.64 -8.11 -8.70
N PRO A 84 7.61 -7.42 -9.23
CA PRO A 84 6.56 -8.05 -10.02
C PRO A 84 7.03 -8.43 -11.44
N GLY A 85 8.28 -8.15 -11.80
CA GLY A 85 8.85 -8.56 -13.08
C GLY A 85 10.28 -8.01 -13.25
N ASN A 86 10.88 -8.30 -14.40
CA ASN A 86 12.15 -7.70 -14.79
C ASN A 86 11.91 -6.23 -15.16
N GLY A 87 12.56 -5.32 -14.45
CA GLY A 87 12.44 -3.89 -14.68
C GLY A 87 13.63 -3.13 -14.10
N ILE A 88 13.59 -1.81 -14.24
CA ILE A 88 14.62 -0.91 -13.74
C ILE A 88 14.03 -0.13 -12.57
N VAL A 89 14.67 -0.21 -11.40
CA VAL A 89 14.34 0.69 -10.28
C VAL A 89 14.73 2.11 -10.68
N VAL A 90 13.75 3.00 -10.77
CA VAL A 90 13.94 4.40 -11.16
C VAL A 90 13.82 5.36 -9.99
N ALA A 91 13.22 4.91 -8.87
CA ALA A 91 13.24 5.62 -7.60
C ALA A 91 13.15 4.60 -6.46
N ALA A 92 13.85 4.87 -5.36
CA ALA A 92 13.81 4.10 -4.12
C ALA A 92 14.01 5.08 -2.98
N GLU A 93 12.98 5.27 -2.16
CA GLU A 93 13.00 6.20 -1.02
C GLU A 93 12.71 5.42 0.26
N ASP A 94 13.69 5.43 1.16
CA ASP A 94 13.66 4.77 2.46
C ASP A 94 13.88 5.77 3.60
N GLY A 95 13.87 5.31 4.86
CA GLY A 95 14.17 6.13 6.04
C GLY A 95 12.96 6.89 6.60
N TYR A 96 11.77 6.74 6.00
CA TYR A 96 10.55 7.33 6.52
C TYR A 96 9.99 6.47 7.66
N GLU A 97 10.19 6.94 8.89
CA GLU A 97 9.77 6.23 10.09
C GLU A 97 8.29 5.84 10.06
N GLU A 98 8.02 4.56 10.29
CA GLU A 98 6.66 4.09 10.48
C GLU A 98 6.12 4.52 11.83
N ARG A 99 4.80 4.63 11.89
CA ARG A 99 4.12 4.89 13.15
C ARG A 99 4.30 3.69 14.07
N SER A 100 4.48 3.92 15.36
CA SER A 100 4.61 2.81 16.33
C SER A 100 3.34 1.95 16.45
N LYS A 101 2.18 2.52 16.14
CA LYS A 101 0.88 1.84 16.17
C LYS A 101 -0.14 2.47 15.22
N THR A 102 -1.10 1.66 14.78
CA THR A 102 -2.38 2.11 14.23
C THR A 102 -3.32 2.50 15.36
N ASN A 103 -4.26 3.38 15.06
CA ASN A 103 -5.39 3.70 15.94
C ASN A 103 -6.49 4.29 15.08
N LEU A 104 -7.68 3.69 15.13
CA LEU A 104 -8.81 4.00 14.26
C LEU A 104 -9.07 5.50 14.09
N PHE A 105 -9.14 6.25 15.20
CA PHE A 105 -9.43 7.69 15.15
C PHE A 105 -8.29 8.48 14.48
N SER A 106 -7.04 8.18 14.86
CA SER A 106 -5.88 8.84 14.26
C SER A 106 -5.72 8.51 12.78
N ASP A 107 -5.99 7.26 12.40
CA ASP A 107 -5.93 6.75 11.03
C ASP A 107 -6.97 7.43 10.15
N MET A 108 -8.22 7.52 10.63
CA MET A 108 -9.29 8.23 9.94
C MET A 108 -8.98 9.73 9.79
N SER A 109 -8.46 10.37 10.84
CA SER A 109 -8.07 11.79 10.77
C SER A 109 -6.96 12.03 9.74
N ASN A 110 -5.95 11.16 9.70
CA ASN A 110 -4.86 11.27 8.75
C ASN A 110 -5.32 11.00 7.31
N ALA A 111 -6.14 9.97 7.09
CA ALA A 111 -6.73 9.68 5.78
C ALA A 111 -7.55 10.85 5.26
N TYR A 112 -8.37 11.47 6.12
CA TYR A 112 -9.15 12.66 5.76
C TYR A 112 -8.24 13.84 5.39
N LYS A 113 -7.23 14.14 6.22
CA LYS A 113 -6.28 15.23 5.95
C LYS A 113 -5.56 15.02 4.63
N ASN A 114 -5.06 13.82 4.38
CA ASN A 114 -4.35 13.48 3.14
C ASN A 114 -5.28 13.59 1.93
N ALA A 115 -6.53 13.11 2.03
CA ALA A 115 -7.48 13.19 0.93
C ALA A 115 -7.82 14.63 0.51
N HIS A 116 -7.88 15.58 1.47
CA HIS A 116 -8.32 16.95 1.22
C HIS A 116 -7.19 17.97 1.07
N HIS A 117 -6.05 17.76 1.72
CA HIS A 117 -5.00 18.78 1.84
C HIS A 117 -3.66 18.38 1.21
N PHE A 118 -3.45 17.11 0.88
CA PHE A 118 -2.19 16.67 0.28
C PHE A 118 -1.97 17.29 -1.11
N ASN A 119 -0.79 17.88 -1.28
CA ASN A 119 -0.31 18.46 -2.51
C ASN A 119 1.04 17.84 -2.89
N ILE A 120 1.04 17.06 -3.97
CA ILE A 120 2.22 16.30 -4.42
C ILE A 120 3.42 17.19 -4.80
N GLU A 121 3.19 18.46 -5.14
CA GLU A 121 4.24 19.42 -5.51
C GLU A 121 4.91 20.07 -4.30
N LYS A 122 4.29 19.98 -3.12
CA LYS A 122 4.73 20.68 -1.90
C LYS A 122 5.05 19.77 -0.74
N ASP A 123 4.28 18.69 -0.62
CA ASP A 123 4.35 17.78 0.50
C ASP A 123 5.24 16.59 0.15
N ASN A 124 5.92 16.05 1.17
CA ASN A 124 6.71 14.82 0.97
C ASN A 124 5.76 13.66 0.64
N ILE A 125 5.96 13.02 -0.52
CA ILE A 125 5.18 11.86 -0.96
C ILE A 125 5.22 10.70 0.03
N GLN A 126 6.33 10.53 0.78
CA GLN A 126 6.45 9.48 1.80
C GLN A 126 5.41 9.65 2.94
N SER A 127 4.82 10.84 3.12
CA SER A 127 3.70 11.01 4.08
C SER A 127 2.42 10.25 3.70
N VAL A 128 2.30 9.88 2.43
CA VAL A 128 1.20 9.05 1.89
C VAL A 128 1.71 7.68 1.48
N ALA A 129 2.82 7.60 0.75
CA ALA A 129 3.36 6.35 0.21
C ALA A 129 4.19 5.55 1.24
N GLY A 130 4.61 6.13 2.36
CA GLY A 130 5.65 5.55 3.21
C GLY A 130 6.98 5.41 2.47
N ASN A 131 7.78 4.41 2.83
CA ASN A 131 8.93 4.00 2.05
C ASN A 131 8.45 3.29 0.77
N TYR A 132 9.08 3.56 -0.37
CA TYR A 132 8.60 3.05 -1.65
C TYR A 132 9.71 2.80 -2.67
N ILE A 133 9.40 1.92 -3.63
CA ILE A 133 10.20 1.67 -4.83
C ILE A 133 9.32 1.91 -6.06
N ILE A 134 9.85 2.60 -7.07
CA ILE A 134 9.22 2.72 -8.40
C ILE A 134 10.06 1.94 -9.41
N ILE A 135 9.41 1.01 -10.11
CA ILE A 135 10.03 0.14 -11.11
C ILE A 135 9.44 0.48 -12.49
N LYS A 136 10.30 0.75 -13.47
CA LYS A 136 9.94 0.91 -14.88
C LYS A 136 10.04 -0.44 -15.61
N PHE A 137 8.98 -0.82 -16.31
CA PHE A 137 8.91 -2.06 -17.11
C PHE A 137 8.94 -1.81 -18.61
N GLY A 138 8.70 -0.57 -19.04
CA GLY A 138 8.62 -0.19 -20.44
C GLY A 138 8.22 1.27 -20.58
N ASP A 139 7.96 1.72 -21.80
CA ASP A 139 7.60 3.11 -22.05
C ASP A 139 6.23 3.44 -21.46
N GLY A 140 6.23 4.34 -20.48
CA GLY A 140 5.02 4.75 -19.75
C GLY A 140 4.50 3.72 -18.76
N ILE A 141 5.17 2.58 -18.56
CA ILE A 141 4.71 1.49 -17.68
C ILE A 141 5.57 1.42 -16.43
N TYR A 142 4.93 1.72 -15.30
CA TYR A 142 5.56 1.77 -13.99
C TYR A 142 4.70 1.03 -12.97
N ALA A 143 5.35 0.45 -11.96
CA ALA A 143 4.69 0.05 -10.72
C ALA A 143 5.37 0.74 -9.54
N ALA A 144 4.56 1.19 -8.58
CA ALA A 144 5.04 1.66 -7.29
C ALA A 144 4.71 0.60 -6.24
N LEU A 145 5.71 0.19 -5.47
CA LEU A 145 5.56 -0.62 -4.27
C LEU A 145 5.69 0.33 -3.08
N CYS A 146 4.63 0.49 -2.31
CA CYS A 146 4.52 1.48 -1.23
C CYS A 146 4.41 0.79 0.13
N HIS A 147 4.54 1.58 1.21
CA HIS A 147 4.44 1.15 2.59
C HIS A 147 5.44 0.06 2.98
N LEU A 148 6.65 0.12 2.39
CA LEU A 148 7.74 -0.78 2.71
C LEU A 148 8.33 -0.44 4.09
N GLN A 149 8.91 -1.46 4.73
CA GLN A 149 9.48 -1.31 6.06
C GLN A 149 10.78 -0.48 6.00
N THR A 150 10.95 0.44 6.95
CA THR A 150 12.12 1.32 7.04
C THR A 150 13.40 0.53 7.23
N GLY A 151 14.39 0.80 6.38
CA GLY A 151 15.70 0.15 6.41
C GLY A 151 15.78 -1.16 5.61
N PHE A 152 14.77 -1.47 4.80
CA PHE A 152 14.66 -2.74 4.06
C PHE A 152 14.38 -2.57 2.55
N ILE A 153 14.68 -1.39 1.99
CA ILE A 153 14.67 -1.12 0.55
C ILE A 153 16.06 -1.32 -0.07
#